data_AF-A0A1N7SGT0-F1
#
_entry.id   AF-A0A1N7SGT0-F1
#
_cell.length_a   1.000
_cell.length_b   1.000
_cell.length_c   1.000
_cell.angle_alpha   90.00
_cell.angle_beta   90.00
_cell.angle_gamma   90.00
#
_symmetry.space_group_name_H-M   'P 1'
#
loop_
_entity.id
_entity.type
_entity.pdbx_description
1 polymer ?
#
loop_
_entity_poly.entity_id
_entity_poly.type
_entity_poly.pdbx_seq_one_letter_code
_entity_poly.pdbx_strand_id
1 'polypeptide(L)'
;MDIENHMAAATRIERSLQKCAAQDCEMKIEGAMLAGTHWLNAALHRMGVTQPTGDVFHSYLLTVNEYRRLCVAAEEMVRALSEIEGLRPPFVRGNWPGAEAAADRALALLSVIRSRVGKPG
;
A
#
# COMPACT_ATOMS: atom_id res chain seq x y z
N MET A 1 11.34 1.41 -9.73
CA MET A 1 11.93 2.72 -9.34
C MET A 1 13.00 2.44 -8.28
N ASP A 2 13.99 3.31 -8.03
CA ASP A 2 14.94 3.04 -6.93
C ASP A 2 14.30 3.24 -5.54
N ILE A 3 14.97 2.75 -4.50
CA ILE A 3 14.46 2.76 -3.12
C ILE A 3 14.12 4.20 -2.67
N GLU A 4 15.03 5.14 -2.87
CA GLU A 4 14.86 6.53 -2.41
C GLU A 4 13.69 7.22 -3.12
N ASN A 5 13.56 6.99 -4.41
CA ASN A 5 12.47 7.50 -5.23
C ASN A 5 11.11 6.93 -4.74
N HIS A 6 11.03 5.64 -4.41
CA HIS A 6 9.81 5.08 -3.81
C HIS A 6 9.47 5.75 -2.47
N MET A 7 10.45 5.89 -1.57
CA MET A 7 10.25 6.51 -0.27
C MET A 7 9.79 7.98 -0.40
N ALA A 8 10.39 8.73 -1.32
CA ALA A 8 10.01 10.11 -1.62
C ALA A 8 8.56 10.21 -2.15
N ALA A 9 8.18 9.32 -3.07
CA ALA A 9 6.82 9.26 -3.60
C ALA A 9 5.79 8.96 -2.51
N ALA A 10 6.04 7.92 -1.69
CA ALA A 10 5.16 7.54 -0.59
C ALA A 10 4.97 8.69 0.42
N THR A 11 6.09 9.33 0.83
CA THR A 11 6.08 10.47 1.75
C THR A 11 5.28 11.65 1.20
N ARG A 12 5.42 11.95 -0.09
CA ARG A 12 4.68 13.03 -0.74
C ARG A 12 3.18 12.74 -0.77
N ILE A 13 2.79 11.50 -1.04
CA ILE A 13 1.38 11.09 -1.05
C ILE A 13 0.80 11.18 0.37
N GLU A 14 1.50 10.67 1.38
CA GLU A 14 1.07 10.80 2.80
C GLU A 14 0.89 12.25 3.23
N ARG A 15 1.77 13.16 2.79
CA ARG A 15 1.61 14.60 3.04
C ARG A 15 0.37 15.18 2.37
N SER A 16 0.02 14.69 1.18
CA SER A 16 -1.23 15.09 0.50
C SER A 16 -2.46 14.53 1.22
N LEU A 17 -2.39 13.30 1.73
CA LEU A 17 -3.47 12.69 2.52
C LEU A 17 -3.82 13.49 3.78
N GLN A 18 -2.85 14.15 4.41
CA GLN A 18 -3.09 15.04 5.56
C GLN A 18 -4.00 16.24 5.25
N LYS A 19 -4.21 16.56 3.96
CA LYS A 19 -5.10 17.65 3.53
C LYS A 19 -6.54 17.18 3.28
N CYS A 20 -6.77 15.86 3.27
CA CYS A 20 -8.10 15.29 3.06
C CYS A 20 -8.97 15.51 4.29
N ALA A 21 -10.20 15.97 4.07
CA ALA A 21 -11.21 16.06 5.11
C ALA A 21 -11.69 14.66 5.55
N ALA A 22 -12.49 14.59 6.61
CA ALA A 22 -13.07 13.34 7.11
C ALA A 22 -13.79 12.56 5.99
N GLN A 23 -14.63 13.28 5.24
CA GLN A 23 -15.50 12.77 4.18
C GLN A 23 -14.79 12.39 2.87
N ASP A 24 -13.51 12.73 2.68
CA ASP A 24 -12.76 12.43 1.44
C ASP A 24 -12.32 10.96 1.39
N CYS A 25 -13.26 10.04 1.59
CA CYS A 25 -13.00 8.62 1.83
C CYS A 25 -12.32 7.94 0.63
N GLU A 26 -12.82 8.21 -0.58
CA GLU A 26 -12.24 7.66 -1.81
C GLU A 26 -10.78 8.07 -1.98
N MET A 27 -10.48 9.36 -1.74
CA MET A 27 -9.14 9.91 -1.83
C MET A 27 -8.20 9.31 -0.79
N LYS A 28 -8.69 9.08 0.44
CA LYS A 28 -7.93 8.42 1.50
C LYS A 28 -7.58 6.98 1.15
N ILE A 29 -8.53 6.22 0.61
CA ILE A 29 -8.32 4.81 0.22
C ILE A 29 -7.35 4.72 -0.96
N GLU A 30 -7.54 5.53 -2.02
CA GLU A 30 -6.64 5.53 -3.18
C GLU A 30 -5.24 6.05 -2.82
N GLY A 31 -5.14 7.10 -2.00
CA GLY A 31 -3.85 7.58 -1.54
C GLY A 31 -3.13 6.56 -0.64
N ALA A 32 -3.86 5.83 0.22
CA ALA A 32 -3.29 4.74 1.00
C ALA A 32 -2.78 3.60 0.12
N MET A 33 -3.51 3.25 -0.94
CA MET A 33 -3.07 2.26 -1.92
C MET A 33 -1.78 2.70 -2.59
N LEU A 34 -1.73 3.92 -3.13
CA LEU A 34 -0.56 4.44 -3.85
C LEU A 34 0.67 4.54 -2.93
N ALA A 35 0.53 5.14 -1.74
CA ALA A 35 1.62 5.23 -0.78
C ALA A 35 2.07 3.85 -0.29
N GLY A 36 1.12 2.95 -0.01
CA GLY A 36 1.38 1.58 0.43
C GLY A 36 2.18 0.78 -0.60
N THR A 37 1.83 0.90 -1.88
CA THR A 37 2.58 0.28 -2.98
C THR A 37 4.03 0.79 -3.04
N HIS A 38 4.25 2.09 -2.90
CA HIS A 38 5.60 2.64 -2.87
C HIS A 38 6.41 2.17 -1.65
N TRP A 39 5.81 2.14 -0.45
CA TRP A 39 6.49 1.61 0.73
C TRP A 39 6.82 0.12 0.62
N LEU A 40 5.90 -0.69 0.09
CA LEU A 40 6.16 -2.11 -0.15
C LEU A 40 7.33 -2.30 -1.11
N ASN A 41 7.33 -1.60 -2.25
CA ASN A 41 8.43 -1.70 -3.20
C ASN A 41 9.77 -1.24 -2.62
N ALA A 42 9.79 -0.16 -1.86
CA ALA A 42 11.01 0.27 -1.16
C ALA A 42 11.56 -0.82 -0.23
N ALA A 43 10.69 -1.50 0.53
CA ALA A 43 11.09 -2.60 1.41
C ALA A 43 11.57 -3.83 0.63
N LEU A 44 10.83 -4.26 -0.39
CA LEU A 44 11.19 -5.42 -1.21
C LEU A 44 12.52 -5.23 -1.95
N HIS A 45 12.77 -4.02 -2.48
CA HIS A 45 14.06 -3.66 -3.07
C HIS A 45 15.18 -3.69 -2.03
N ARG A 46 14.96 -3.11 -0.85
CA ARG A 46 15.96 -3.13 0.24
C ARG A 46 16.29 -4.54 0.71
N MET A 47 15.32 -5.44 0.70
CA MET A 47 15.49 -6.87 1.02
C MET A 47 16.12 -7.68 -0.13
N GLY A 48 16.29 -7.09 -1.33
CA GLY A 48 16.77 -7.81 -2.52
C GLY A 48 15.76 -8.81 -3.11
N VAL A 49 14.49 -8.73 -2.70
CA VAL A 49 13.42 -9.66 -3.14
C VAL A 49 12.93 -9.31 -4.55
N THR A 50 12.95 -8.02 -4.88
CA THR A 50 12.66 -7.50 -6.23
C THR A 50 13.81 -6.62 -6.72
N GLN A 51 13.97 -6.55 -8.04
CA GLN A 51 14.90 -5.64 -8.70
C GLN A 51 14.19 -4.30 -8.99
N PRO A 52 14.91 -3.18 -9.22
CA PRO A 52 14.29 -1.88 -9.51
C PRO A 52 13.35 -1.83 -10.72
N THR A 53 13.35 -2.86 -11.57
CA THR A 53 12.46 -3.04 -12.73
C THR A 53 11.25 -3.94 -12.42
N GLY A 54 11.19 -4.54 -11.24
CA GLY A 54 10.19 -5.52 -10.80
C GLY A 54 9.28 -4.98 -9.70
N ASP A 55 8.83 -3.73 -9.86
CA ASP A 55 7.90 -3.09 -8.93
C ASP A 55 6.56 -3.86 -8.90
N VAL A 56 6.00 -4.05 -7.71
CA VAL A 56 4.62 -4.46 -7.50
C VAL A 56 3.71 -3.26 -7.77
N PHE A 57 2.64 -3.45 -8.54
CA PHE A 57 1.64 -2.40 -8.80
C PHE A 57 0.34 -2.66 -8.04
N HIS A 58 -0.25 -3.83 -8.27
CA HIS A 58 -1.50 -4.30 -7.71
C HIS A 58 -1.32 -5.74 -7.25
N SER A 59 -1.80 -6.07 -6.05
CA SER A 59 -1.69 -7.44 -5.52
C SER A 59 -2.56 -8.43 -6.30
N TYR A 60 -3.71 -8.00 -6.86
CA TYR A 60 -4.54 -8.85 -7.72
C TYR A 60 -3.92 -9.16 -9.09
N LEU A 61 -2.89 -8.41 -9.52
CA LEU A 61 -2.17 -8.69 -10.77
C LEU A 61 -1.02 -9.70 -10.58
N LEU A 62 -0.66 -10.01 -9.32
CA LEU A 62 0.37 -10.98 -9.03
C LEU A 62 -0.15 -12.38 -9.33
N THR A 63 0.69 -13.23 -9.93
CA THR A 63 0.40 -14.66 -9.94
C THR A 63 0.38 -15.19 -8.50
N VAL A 64 -0.34 -16.29 -8.26
CA VAL A 64 -0.39 -16.92 -6.92
C VAL A 64 1.02 -17.24 -6.39
N ASN A 65 1.94 -17.64 -7.26
CA ASN A 65 3.31 -17.95 -6.88
C ASN A 65 4.11 -16.69 -6.52
N GLU A 66 3.95 -15.60 -7.26
CA GLU A 66 4.58 -14.33 -6.92
C GLU A 66 4.02 -13.78 -5.61
N TYR A 67 2.71 -13.81 -5.42
CA TYR A 67 2.07 -13.38 -4.17
C TYR A 67 2.64 -14.15 -2.97
N ARG A 68 2.68 -15.48 -3.05
CA ARG A 68 3.25 -16.34 -2.00
C ARG A 68 4.73 -16.03 -1.75
N ARG A 69 5.52 -15.85 -2.81
CA ARG A 69 6.95 -15.51 -2.71
C ARG A 69 7.14 -14.19 -1.96
N LEU A 70 6.34 -13.17 -2.26
CA LEU A 70 6.41 -11.89 -1.55
C LEU A 70 5.95 -12.01 -0.10
N CYS A 71 4.91 -12.81 0.17
CA CYS A 71 4.47 -13.07 1.54
C CYS A 71 5.56 -13.74 2.39
N VAL A 72 6.38 -14.64 1.82
CA VAL A 72 7.51 -15.23 2.55
C VAL A 72 8.50 -14.16 3.03
N ALA A 73 8.68 -13.07 2.27
CA ALA A 73 9.64 -12.03 2.61
C ALA A 73 9.05 -10.89 3.46
N ALA A 74 7.78 -10.53 3.24
CA ALA A 74 7.16 -9.34 3.84
C ALA A 74 5.65 -9.55 4.08
N GLU A 75 5.28 -10.66 4.72
CA GLU A 75 3.89 -11.11 4.88
C GLU A 75 2.93 -10.00 5.31
N GLU A 76 3.23 -9.33 6.42
CA GLU A 76 2.34 -8.29 6.96
C GLU A 76 2.13 -7.14 5.97
N MET A 77 3.17 -6.73 5.26
CA MET A 77 3.10 -5.63 4.30
C MET A 77 2.29 -6.02 3.07
N VAL A 78 2.53 -7.24 2.54
CA VAL A 78 1.82 -7.76 1.37
C VAL A 78 0.34 -7.95 1.67
N ARG A 79 0.00 -8.53 2.84
CA ARG A 79 -1.39 -8.69 3.27
C ARG A 79 -2.08 -7.35 3.51
N ALA A 80 -1.40 -6.40 4.16
CA ALA A 80 -1.95 -5.07 4.38
C ALA A 80 -2.25 -4.35 3.06
N LEU A 81 -1.35 -4.43 2.06
CA LEU A 81 -1.59 -3.84 0.75
C LEU A 81 -2.75 -4.52 0.02
N SER A 82 -2.84 -5.85 0.06
CA SER A 82 -3.98 -6.59 -0.49
C SER A 82 -5.30 -6.20 0.13
N GLU A 83 -5.31 -5.96 1.45
CA GLU A 83 -6.52 -5.53 2.13
C GLU A 83 -6.91 -4.11 1.72
N ILE A 84 -5.98 -3.15 1.65
CA ILE A 84 -6.26 -1.80 1.11
C ILE A 84 -6.84 -1.91 -0.30
N GLU A 85 -6.26 -2.76 -1.14
CA GLU A 85 -6.73 -2.97 -2.50
C GLU A 85 -8.15 -3.54 -2.56
N GLY A 86 -8.48 -4.46 -1.65
CA GLY A 86 -9.82 -5.02 -1.50
C GLY A 86 -10.89 -3.99 -1.08
N LEU A 87 -10.50 -2.88 -0.43
CA LEU A 87 -11.42 -1.80 -0.08
C LEU A 87 -11.82 -0.93 -1.29
N ARG A 88 -11.02 -0.92 -2.36
CA ARG A 88 -11.23 0.00 -3.49
C ARG A 88 -12.51 -0.30 -4.28
N PRO A 89 -12.82 -1.55 -4.70
CA PRO A 89 -14.04 -1.81 -5.46
C PRO A 89 -15.33 -1.37 -4.75
N PRO A 90 -15.58 -1.71 -3.47
CA PRO A 90 -16.83 -1.31 -2.80
C PRO A 90 -16.87 0.17 -2.41
N PHE A 91 -15.75 0.76 -1.96
CA PHE A 91 -15.77 2.08 -1.31
C PHE A 91 -15.23 3.22 -2.16
N VAL A 92 -14.52 2.94 -3.26
CA VAL A 92 -14.07 3.96 -4.23
C VAL A 92 -14.97 3.96 -5.48
N ARG A 93 -15.45 2.79 -5.89
CA ARG A 93 -16.25 2.65 -7.14
C ARG A 93 -17.69 2.25 -6.88
N GLY A 94 -17.97 1.61 -5.74
CA GLY A 94 -19.25 0.96 -5.45
C GLY A 94 -20.21 1.79 -4.60
N ASN A 95 -19.77 2.90 -4.00
CA ASN A 95 -20.57 3.73 -3.08
C ASN A 95 -21.26 2.91 -1.97
N TRP A 96 -20.57 1.89 -1.43
CA TRP A 96 -21.11 1.09 -0.33
C TRP A 96 -21.17 1.92 0.97
N PRO A 97 -22.17 1.69 1.84
CA PRO A 97 -22.21 2.31 3.15
C PRO A 97 -20.98 1.91 3.98
N GLY A 98 -20.49 2.82 4.83
CA GLY A 98 -19.31 2.58 5.68
C GLY A 98 -17.97 3.05 5.10
N ALA A 99 -17.98 3.93 4.10
CA ALA A 99 -16.77 4.46 3.46
C ALA A 99 -15.80 5.14 4.44
N GLU A 100 -16.30 5.82 5.49
CA GLU A 100 -15.45 6.44 6.52
C GLU A 100 -14.64 5.39 7.29
N ALA A 101 -15.28 4.33 7.77
CA ALA A 101 -14.61 3.23 8.46
C ALA A 101 -13.61 2.50 7.55
N ALA A 102 -13.95 2.35 6.25
CA ALA A 102 -13.04 1.79 5.26
C ALA A 102 -11.81 2.69 5.03
N ALA A 103 -12.00 4.01 4.97
CA ALA A 103 -10.91 4.96 4.85
C ALA A 103 -9.98 4.93 6.07
N ASP A 104 -10.54 4.90 7.28
CA ASP A 104 -9.76 4.78 8.52
C ASP A 104 -8.97 3.46 8.54
N ARG A 105 -9.59 2.36 8.10
CA ARG A 105 -8.91 1.07 7.96
C ARG A 105 -7.76 1.15 6.96
N ALA A 106 -7.96 1.77 5.80
CA ALA A 106 -6.91 1.93 4.79
C ALA A 106 -5.71 2.72 5.34
N LEU A 107 -5.95 3.80 6.08
CA LEU A 107 -4.89 4.59 6.73
C LEU A 107 -4.17 3.81 7.84
N ALA A 108 -4.89 3.01 8.62
CA ALA A 108 -4.28 2.12 9.61
C ALA A 108 -3.37 1.07 8.97
N LEU A 109 -3.80 0.45 7.87
CA LEU A 109 -3.02 -0.51 7.09
C LEU A 109 -1.79 0.15 6.45
N LEU A 110 -1.91 1.37 5.92
CA LEU A 110 -0.77 2.14 5.43
C LEU A 110 0.27 2.36 6.54
N SER A 111 -0.18 2.69 7.75
CA SER A 111 0.71 2.83 8.91
C SER A 111 1.48 1.53 9.21
N VAL A 112 0.82 0.38 9.11
CA VAL A 112 1.46 -0.94 9.26
C VAL A 112 2.56 -1.11 8.22
N ILE A 113 2.26 -0.91 6.93
CA ILE A 113 3.23 -1.03 5.84
C ILE A 113 4.44 -0.12 6.11
N ARG A 114 4.20 1.17 6.38
CA ARG A 114 5.26 2.15 6.65
C ARG A 114 6.15 1.77 7.82
N SER A 115 5.57 1.27 8.92
CA SER A 115 6.31 0.92 10.14
C SER A 115 7.27 -0.27 9.99
N ARG A 116 7.12 -1.03 8.90
CA ARG A 116 7.96 -2.19 8.56
C ARG A 116 9.09 -1.84 7.61
N VAL A 117 9.03 -0.68 6.96
CA VAL A 117 10.10 -0.19 6.08
C VAL A 117 11.34 0.12 6.94
N GLY A 118 12.35 -0.75 6.88
CA GLY A 118 13.62 -0.59 7.60
C GLY A 118 13.83 -1.53 8.79
N LYS A 119 12.86 -2.40 9.12
CA LYS A 119 13.09 -3.54 10.02
C LYS A 119 13.57 -4.74 9.21
N PRO A 120 14.64 -5.45 9.62
CA PRO A 120 14.91 -6.78 9.07
C PRO A 120 13.70 -7.68 9.38
N GLY A 121 13.25 -8.43 8.37
CA GLY A 121 12.13 -9.36 8.47
C GLY A 121 12.40 -10.52 9.42
#